data_AF-A0A0B1TZR0-F1
#
_entry.id   AF-A0A0B1TZR0-F1
#
_cell.length_a   1.000
_cell.length_b   1.000
_cell.length_c   1.000
_cell.angle_alpha   90.00
_cell.angle_beta   90.00
_cell.angle_gamma   90.00
#
_symmetry.space_group_name_H-M   'P 1'
#
loop_
_entity.id
_entity.type
_entity.pdbx_description
1 polymer ?
#
loop_
_entity_poly.entity_id
_entity_poly.type
_entity_poly.pdbx_seq_one_letter_code
_entity_poly.pdbx_strand_id
1 'polypeptide(L)'
;MPKSLLALLAGLFVVAGSLAPALAQQRPWSAAQAASSYGPPPSPVPSPGETARPAAAPAAATTPAAGPDSPEVRRQVSGAHALSAASTCFYGPHIDQGQAKRLCRYQARGKLLDTAASQLAGDPAVARAGLSGPDLRAFVDSLLAVSVTDEEVRPVPDGLAVRLTLRAETEPGTLEQRLASFAGNPELRAAALAETAVRDRQAGEARMAAVPFGADREFRAKEIENEMGQDAAFAERRLVPGMSIKQVKELLGDPAAVKQAVLGPESYLCASYGRIWVVFRDGVVSCLRSRLDYVRRYDTDCHCAGNYSTILKND
;
A
#
# COMPACT_ATOMS: atom_id res chain seq x y z
N MET A 1 64.36 -28.06 9.01
CA MET A 1 63.65 -28.63 10.18
C MET A 1 64.31 -28.11 11.45
N PRO A 2 63.61 -27.84 12.57
CA PRO A 2 62.39 -27.06 12.80
C PRO A 2 62.71 -25.63 13.32
N LYS A 3 61.75 -24.72 13.36
CA LYS A 3 61.86 -23.43 14.08
C LYS A 3 60.69 -23.28 15.07
N SER A 4 61.05 -23.49 16.32
CA SER A 4 60.66 -22.84 17.58
C SER A 4 59.23 -22.33 17.80
N LEU A 5 58.61 -22.99 18.77
CA LEU A 5 57.56 -22.49 19.68
C LEU A 5 58.06 -21.37 20.63
N LEU A 6 57.07 -20.64 21.16
CA LEU A 6 56.99 -20.01 22.51
C LEU A 6 57.72 -18.69 22.79
N ALA A 7 56.92 -17.62 22.99
CA ALA A 7 57.05 -16.62 24.08
C ALA A 7 55.76 -15.77 24.11
N LEU A 8 54.88 -15.90 25.11
CA LEU A 8 54.88 -15.26 26.44
C LEU A 8 54.30 -13.82 26.48
N LEU A 9 53.05 -13.77 26.97
CA LEU A 9 52.43 -12.80 27.89
C LEU A 9 53.29 -11.67 28.49
N ALA A 10 52.78 -10.44 28.43
CA ALA A 10 52.71 -9.42 29.51
C ALA A 10 51.99 -8.17 28.92
N GLY A 11 50.82 -7.72 29.42
CA GLY A 11 50.67 -6.71 30.49
C GLY A 11 50.63 -5.29 29.89
N LEU A 12 49.93 -4.24 30.35
CA LEU A 12 49.05 -3.95 31.50
C LEU A 12 48.53 -2.48 31.31
N PHE A 13 47.52 -2.05 32.10
CA PHE A 13 47.04 -0.65 32.36
C PHE A 13 46.27 0.09 31.24
N VAL A 14 44.98 0.46 31.34
CA VAL A 14 44.17 1.21 32.34
C VAL A 14 44.53 2.70 32.50
N VAL A 15 43.76 3.58 31.83
CA VAL A 15 43.45 4.99 32.20
C VAL A 15 42.06 5.28 31.60
N ALA A 16 40.96 5.26 32.36
CA ALA A 16 40.32 6.39 33.04
C ALA A 16 39.90 7.55 32.10
N GLY A 17 38.59 7.77 31.97
CA GLY A 17 38.02 8.84 31.14
C GLY A 17 36.50 8.94 31.25
N SER A 18 36.02 9.12 32.47
CA SER A 18 34.65 9.43 32.85
C SER A 18 34.22 10.83 32.39
N LEU A 19 33.15 10.93 31.60
CA LEU A 19 32.33 12.14 31.49
C LEU A 19 30.86 11.78 31.67
N ALA A 20 30.31 12.30 32.77
CA ALA A 20 28.95 12.12 33.25
C ALA A 20 27.94 12.96 32.42
N PRO A 21 26.63 12.69 32.59
CA PRO A 21 25.57 13.23 31.74
C PRO A 21 25.10 14.60 32.23
N ALA A 22 24.80 15.50 31.29
CA ALA A 22 24.06 16.73 31.58
C ALA A 22 22.56 16.45 31.47
N LEU A 23 21.91 16.23 32.62
CA LEU A 23 20.46 16.23 32.76
C LEU A 23 20.01 17.53 33.44
N ALA A 24 18.85 18.00 32.97
CA ALA A 24 17.92 18.92 33.60
C ALA A 24 18.21 20.43 33.50
N GLN A 25 17.37 21.13 32.72
CA GLN A 25 16.44 22.11 33.30
C GLN A 25 15.30 22.48 32.33
N GLN A 26 14.08 22.24 32.82
CA GLN A 26 12.88 23.08 32.71
C GLN A 26 12.17 23.26 31.35
N ARG A 27 10.92 22.77 31.29
CA ARG A 27 9.72 23.62 31.37
C ARG A 27 8.43 22.77 31.47
N PRO A 28 7.60 22.94 32.52
CA PRO A 28 6.24 22.45 32.52
C PRO A 28 5.36 23.42 31.74
N TRP A 29 4.75 22.98 30.63
CA TRP A 29 3.68 23.73 30.01
C TRP A 29 2.36 23.28 30.65
N SER A 30 1.83 24.15 31.50
CA SER A 30 0.51 24.04 32.08
C SER A 30 -0.56 24.04 30.99
N ALA A 31 -1.45 23.05 31.04
CA ALA A 31 -2.68 23.02 30.28
C ALA A 31 -3.61 24.14 30.78
N ALA A 32 -3.82 25.17 29.97
CA ALA A 32 -4.90 26.12 30.16
C ALA A 32 -6.17 25.52 29.57
N GLN A 33 -7.14 25.28 30.45
CA GLN A 33 -8.54 25.05 30.11
C GLN A 33 -9.08 26.26 29.34
N ALA A 34 -9.65 26.03 28.17
CA ALA A 34 -10.63 26.93 27.58
C ALA A 34 -11.89 26.12 27.27
N ALA A 35 -12.85 26.20 28.20
CA ALA A 35 -14.23 25.86 27.94
C ALA A 35 -14.75 26.81 26.85
N SER A 36 -15.24 26.26 25.74
CA SER A 36 -16.03 27.03 24.78
C SER A 36 -17.47 26.53 24.86
N SER A 37 -18.31 27.43 25.37
CA SER A 37 -19.75 27.37 25.49
C SER A 37 -20.41 27.17 24.12
N TYR A 38 -21.13 26.07 23.95
CA TYR A 38 -22.14 25.93 22.90
C TYR A 38 -23.32 26.85 23.23
N GLY A 39 -23.49 27.91 22.42
CA GLY A 39 -24.74 28.68 22.38
C GLY A 39 -25.79 27.97 21.52
N PRO A 40 -27.10 28.13 21.83
CA PRO A 40 -28.17 27.49 21.07
C PRO A 40 -28.32 28.08 19.65
N PRO A 41 -28.78 27.28 18.67
CA PRO A 41 -28.92 27.71 17.28
C PRO A 41 -30.09 28.70 17.08
N PRO A 42 -29.99 29.64 16.12
CA PRO A 42 -31.07 30.56 15.80
C PRO A 42 -32.24 29.87 15.07
N SER A 43 -33.45 30.34 15.36
CA SER A 43 -34.72 29.91 14.75
C SER A 43 -34.87 30.38 13.30
N PRO A 44 -35.59 29.64 12.44
CA PRO A 44 -35.81 30.00 11.04
C PRO A 44 -36.84 31.14 10.89
N VAL A 45 -36.51 32.10 10.01
CA VAL A 45 -37.42 33.17 9.58
C VAL A 45 -38.22 32.70 8.35
N PRO A 46 -39.54 32.95 8.29
CA PRO A 46 -40.42 32.51 7.20
C PRO A 46 -40.31 33.38 5.94
N SER A 47 -40.51 32.74 4.78
CA SER A 47 -40.67 33.37 3.47
C SER A 47 -41.94 34.22 3.36
N PRO A 48 -41.88 35.37 2.68
CA PRO A 48 -42.97 35.92 1.89
C PRO A 48 -42.68 35.62 0.40
N GLY A 49 -43.59 35.05 -0.39
CA GLY A 49 -44.96 35.49 -0.59
C GLY A 49 -45.05 36.05 -2.01
N GLU A 50 -45.51 35.22 -2.95
CA GLU A 50 -45.82 35.60 -4.33
C GLU A 50 -46.83 36.75 -4.37
N THR A 51 -46.52 37.79 -5.16
CA THR A 51 -47.54 38.69 -5.72
C THR A 51 -47.21 39.07 -7.17
N ALA A 52 -48.06 38.55 -8.04
CA ALA A 52 -48.69 39.15 -9.22
C ALA A 52 -47.88 40.07 -10.19
N ARG A 53 -47.89 39.60 -11.45
CA ARG A 53 -47.54 40.25 -12.73
C ARG A 53 -48.52 41.38 -13.12
N PRO A 54 -48.05 42.42 -13.85
CA PRO A 54 -48.55 42.70 -15.22
C PRO A 54 -47.40 43.13 -16.17
N ALA A 55 -47.18 42.48 -17.32
CA ALA A 55 -47.62 42.83 -18.68
C ALA A 55 -46.90 44.02 -19.41
N ALA A 56 -45.89 43.64 -20.23
CA ALA A 56 -45.51 44.11 -21.58
C ALA A 56 -44.96 45.53 -21.88
N ALA A 57 -43.71 45.59 -22.40
CA ALA A 57 -43.27 46.24 -23.66
C ALA A 57 -41.74 46.01 -23.91
N PRO A 58 -41.19 46.13 -25.14
CA PRO A 58 -40.01 45.37 -25.59
C PRO A 58 -38.66 46.12 -25.62
N ALA A 59 -37.60 45.31 -25.75
CA ALA A 59 -36.25 45.59 -26.28
C ALA A 59 -35.25 46.41 -25.44
N ALA A 60 -34.23 45.71 -24.92
CA ALA A 60 -32.81 46.06 -25.07
C ALA A 60 -31.95 44.85 -24.66
N ALA A 61 -31.13 44.35 -25.57
CA ALA A 61 -30.12 43.34 -25.29
C ALA A 61 -29.13 43.91 -24.27
N THR A 62 -29.28 43.50 -23.02
CA THR A 62 -28.34 43.82 -21.94
C THR A 62 -27.61 42.53 -21.62
N THR A 63 -26.31 42.50 -21.91
CA THR A 63 -25.40 41.45 -21.48
C THR A 63 -25.58 41.23 -19.98
N PRO A 64 -25.96 40.03 -19.49
CA PRO A 64 -26.08 39.82 -18.06
C PRO A 64 -24.67 39.86 -17.47
N ALA A 65 -24.47 40.76 -16.51
CA ALA A 65 -23.31 40.73 -15.63
C ALA A 65 -23.20 39.32 -15.00
N ALA A 66 -22.01 38.73 -15.10
CA ALA A 66 -21.68 37.42 -14.56
C ALA A 66 -22.05 37.35 -13.07
N GLY A 67 -23.07 36.54 -12.75
CA GLY A 67 -23.41 36.22 -11.36
C GLY A 67 -22.30 35.38 -10.70
N PRO A 68 -22.29 35.28 -9.36
CA PRO A 68 -21.28 34.51 -8.61
C PRO A 68 -21.24 33.01 -8.94
N ASP A 69 -22.25 32.50 -9.67
CA ASP A 69 -22.34 31.12 -10.16
C ASP A 69 -21.93 30.94 -11.64
N SER A 70 -21.32 31.95 -12.25
CA SER A 70 -20.87 31.86 -13.64
C SER A 70 -19.79 30.77 -13.79
N PRO A 71 -19.82 29.94 -14.86
CA PRO A 71 -18.81 28.89 -15.10
C PRO A 71 -17.39 29.46 -15.21
N GLU A 72 -17.24 30.76 -15.49
CA GLU A 72 -15.97 31.49 -15.46
C GLU A 72 -15.43 31.69 -14.05
N VAL A 73 -16.28 31.93 -13.05
CA VAL A 73 -15.89 32.00 -11.63
C VAL A 73 -15.53 30.60 -11.11
N ARG A 74 -16.26 29.54 -11.52
CA ARG A 74 -15.86 28.15 -11.24
C ARG A 74 -14.55 27.75 -11.93
N ARG A 75 -14.25 28.29 -13.12
CA ARG A 75 -12.96 28.10 -13.81
C ARG A 75 -11.82 28.86 -13.13
N GLN A 76 -12.07 30.01 -12.52
CA GLN A 76 -11.04 30.83 -11.86
C GLN A 76 -10.51 30.21 -10.55
N VAL A 77 -11.22 29.24 -9.95
CA VAL A 77 -10.71 28.48 -8.78
C VAL A 77 -9.73 27.37 -9.20
N SER A 78 -9.59 27.06 -10.50
CA SER A 78 -8.71 26.00 -11.02
C SER A 78 -7.39 26.50 -11.63
N GLY A 79 -6.90 27.68 -11.22
CA GLY A 79 -5.62 28.21 -11.71
C GLY A 79 -4.38 27.53 -11.14
N ALA A 80 -4.51 26.78 -10.05
CA ALA A 80 -3.42 26.00 -9.47
C ALA A 80 -3.54 24.54 -9.93
N HIS A 81 -2.59 24.09 -10.76
CA HIS A 81 -2.43 22.67 -11.06
C HIS A 81 -1.97 21.94 -9.78
N ALA A 82 -2.94 21.47 -8.99
CA ALA A 82 -2.67 20.70 -7.79
C ALA A 82 -2.46 19.22 -8.15
N LEU A 83 -1.33 18.67 -7.75
CA LEU A 83 -1.02 17.25 -7.87
C LEU A 83 -1.10 16.62 -6.49
N SER A 84 -1.59 15.39 -6.39
CA SER A 84 -1.61 14.66 -5.12
C SER A 84 -1.07 13.26 -5.28
N ALA A 85 -0.32 12.79 -4.29
CA ALA A 85 0.17 11.42 -4.22
C ALA A 85 -0.11 10.86 -2.83
N ALA A 86 -0.86 9.76 -2.79
CA ALA A 86 -1.01 8.95 -1.59
C ALA A 86 -0.01 7.78 -1.62
N SER A 87 0.61 7.55 -0.47
CA SER A 87 1.50 6.43 -0.21
C SER A 87 1.18 5.81 1.15
N THR A 88 1.28 4.48 1.20
CA THR A 88 1.24 3.73 2.45
C THR A 88 2.58 3.01 2.58
N CYS A 89 3.30 3.29 3.65
CA CYS A 89 4.63 2.76 3.92
C CYS A 89 4.61 1.93 5.20
N PHE A 90 5.38 0.85 5.24
CA PHE A 90 5.46 -0.03 6.40
C PHE A 90 6.89 -0.14 6.88
N TYR A 91 7.07 -0.10 8.19
CA TYR A 91 8.37 -0.16 8.84
C TYR A 91 8.35 -1.17 9.98
N GLY A 92 9.45 -1.91 10.13
CA GLY A 92 9.60 -2.92 11.17
C GLY A 92 9.64 -2.34 12.58
N PRO A 93 9.67 -3.20 13.61
CA PRO A 93 9.52 -2.79 15.02
C PRO A 93 10.70 -1.95 15.56
N HIS A 94 11.82 -1.89 14.83
CA HIS A 94 13.01 -1.15 15.22
C HIS A 94 13.00 0.32 14.72
N ILE A 95 12.01 0.72 13.93
CA ILE A 95 11.86 2.08 13.42
C ILE A 95 10.83 2.82 14.27
N ASP A 96 11.22 3.95 14.85
CA ASP A 96 10.30 4.79 15.62
C ASP A 96 9.31 5.54 14.72
N GLN A 97 8.23 6.05 15.32
CA GLN A 97 7.17 6.75 14.59
C GLN A 97 7.67 8.00 13.83
N GLY A 98 8.57 8.78 14.40
CA GLY A 98 9.11 9.98 13.76
C GLY A 98 9.98 9.62 12.56
N GLN A 99 10.81 8.59 12.68
CA GLN A 99 11.59 8.04 11.58
C GLN A 99 10.69 7.45 10.49
N ALA A 100 9.68 6.66 10.83
CA ALA A 100 8.71 6.08 9.89
C ALA A 100 8.00 7.16 9.07
N LYS A 101 7.51 8.23 9.71
CA LYS A 101 6.89 9.38 9.04
C LYS A 101 7.84 10.06 8.06
N ARG A 102 9.07 10.34 8.50
CA ARG A 102 10.09 10.99 7.67
C ARG A 102 10.43 10.16 6.42
N LEU A 103 10.68 8.87 6.60
CA LEU A 103 10.98 7.95 5.51
C LEU A 103 9.80 7.84 4.55
N CYS A 104 8.57 7.73 5.06
CA CYS A 104 7.39 7.63 4.20
C CYS A 104 7.16 8.91 3.38
N ARG A 105 7.45 10.08 3.98
CA ARG A 105 7.41 11.36 3.28
C ARG A 105 8.41 11.43 2.12
N TYR A 106 9.63 10.91 2.29
CA TYR A 106 10.61 10.84 1.19
C TYR A 106 10.13 9.95 0.05
N GLN A 107 9.57 8.78 0.37
CA GLN A 107 9.01 7.89 -0.66
C GLN A 107 7.83 8.54 -1.40
N ALA A 108 6.89 9.12 -0.64
CA ALA A 108 5.73 9.80 -1.20
C ALA A 108 6.12 10.98 -2.09
N ARG A 109 7.13 11.78 -1.68
CA ARG A 109 7.65 12.89 -2.48
C ARG A 109 8.28 12.38 -3.77
N GLY A 110 9.10 11.33 -3.71
CA GLY A 110 9.70 10.72 -4.90
C GLY A 110 8.64 10.30 -5.93
N LYS A 111 7.57 9.63 -5.48
CA LYS A 111 6.43 9.22 -6.33
C LYS A 111 5.66 10.42 -6.91
N LEU A 112 5.47 11.46 -6.11
CA LEU A 112 4.84 12.71 -6.55
C LEU A 112 5.67 13.38 -7.65
N LEU A 113 7.00 13.41 -7.50
CA LEU A 113 7.93 13.93 -8.50
C LEU A 113 7.94 13.11 -9.78
N ASP A 114 7.93 11.77 -9.69
CA ASP A 114 7.82 10.90 -10.86
C ASP A 114 6.54 11.19 -11.66
N THR A 115 5.42 11.34 -10.95
CA THR A 115 4.12 11.65 -11.54
C THR A 115 4.12 13.04 -12.19
N ALA A 116 4.62 14.04 -11.48
CA ALA A 116 4.68 15.42 -11.96
C ALA A 116 5.61 15.54 -13.18
N ALA A 117 6.77 14.90 -13.17
CA ALA A 117 7.69 14.89 -14.30
C ALA A 117 7.07 14.20 -15.52
N SER A 118 6.37 13.07 -15.33
CA SER A 118 5.67 12.40 -16.43
C SER A 118 4.56 13.27 -17.04
N GLN A 119 3.84 14.04 -16.22
CA GLN A 119 2.79 14.94 -16.73
C GLN A 119 3.40 16.14 -17.45
N LEU A 120 4.44 16.74 -16.87
CA LEU A 120 5.09 17.92 -17.41
C LEU A 120 5.90 17.62 -18.68
N ALA A 121 6.39 16.38 -18.85
CA ALA A 121 7.04 15.93 -20.08
C ALA A 121 6.15 16.07 -21.33
N GLY A 122 4.82 16.00 -21.15
CA GLY A 122 3.85 16.16 -22.24
C GLY A 122 3.55 17.62 -22.61
N ASP A 123 4.05 18.59 -21.83
CA ASP A 123 3.82 20.01 -22.10
C ASP A 123 4.64 20.47 -23.32
N PRO A 124 4.04 21.15 -24.32
CA PRO A 124 4.74 21.59 -25.52
C PRO A 124 5.90 22.56 -25.27
N ALA A 125 5.86 23.38 -24.22
CA ALA A 125 6.98 24.26 -23.88
C ALA A 125 8.16 23.46 -23.34
N VAL A 126 7.88 22.45 -22.51
CA VAL A 126 8.89 21.57 -21.90
C VAL A 126 9.52 20.65 -22.94
N ALA A 127 8.71 20.06 -23.82
CA ALA A 127 9.19 19.26 -24.93
C ALA A 127 10.12 20.04 -25.87
N ARG A 128 9.78 21.31 -26.16
CA ARG A 128 10.62 22.20 -26.99
C ARG A 128 11.95 22.57 -26.32
N ALA A 129 12.00 22.65 -24.99
CA ALA A 129 13.23 22.96 -24.27
C ALA A 129 14.25 21.82 -24.29
N GLY A 130 13.85 20.59 -24.66
CA GLY A 130 14.78 19.48 -24.86
C GLY A 130 15.56 19.07 -23.60
N LEU A 131 14.95 19.21 -22.42
CA LEU A 131 15.59 18.82 -21.16
C LEU A 131 15.86 17.31 -21.11
N SER A 132 17.00 16.92 -20.54
CA SER A 132 17.27 15.51 -20.23
C SER A 132 16.34 15.03 -19.10
N GLY A 133 16.19 13.71 -18.92
CA GLY A 133 15.36 13.15 -17.84
C GLY A 133 15.72 13.70 -16.44
N PRO A 134 17.01 13.69 -16.04
CA PRO A 134 17.44 14.30 -14.77
C PRO A 134 17.16 15.81 -14.68
N ASP A 135 17.34 16.55 -15.76
CA ASP A 135 17.08 18.00 -15.78
C ASP A 135 15.59 18.30 -15.65
N LEU A 136 14.74 17.55 -16.35
CA LEU A 136 13.29 17.66 -16.25
C LEU A 136 12.85 17.37 -14.82
N ARG A 137 13.38 16.32 -14.19
CA ARG A 137 13.07 15.98 -12.81
C ARG A 137 13.48 17.10 -11.85
N ALA A 138 14.69 17.65 -12.00
CA ALA A 138 15.18 18.73 -11.16
C ALA A 138 14.39 20.04 -11.36
N PHE A 139 14.02 20.34 -12.61
CA PHE A 139 13.13 21.45 -12.93
C PHE A 139 11.79 21.28 -12.23
N VAL A 140 11.14 20.12 -12.36
CA VAL A 140 9.88 19.81 -11.68
C VAL A 140 10.00 19.94 -10.17
N ASP A 141 11.05 19.40 -9.56
CA ASP A 141 11.24 19.50 -8.11
C ASP A 141 11.40 20.96 -7.64
N SER A 142 12.04 21.82 -8.46
CA SER A 142 12.15 23.26 -8.19
C SER A 142 10.83 24.03 -8.33
N LEU A 143 9.86 23.49 -9.07
CA LEU A 143 8.56 24.14 -9.31
C LEU A 143 7.53 23.87 -8.22
N LEU A 144 7.65 22.72 -7.54
CA LEU A 144 6.60 22.19 -6.68
C LEU A 144 6.78 22.62 -5.22
N ALA A 145 5.79 23.34 -4.71
CA ALA A 145 5.58 23.50 -3.28
C ALA A 145 4.79 22.31 -2.75
N VAL A 146 5.42 21.46 -1.93
CA VAL A 146 4.83 20.21 -1.43
C VAL A 146 4.39 20.37 0.03
N SER A 147 3.13 20.05 0.30
CA SER A 147 2.52 20.03 1.64
C SER A 147 1.92 18.66 1.97
N VAL A 148 1.79 18.34 3.26
CA VAL A 148 1.11 17.12 3.73
C VAL A 148 -0.36 17.46 3.94
N THR A 149 -1.27 16.74 3.28
CA THR A 149 -2.72 16.95 3.40
C THR A 149 -3.38 15.96 4.33
N ASP A 150 -2.87 14.72 4.39
CA ASP A 150 -3.35 13.68 5.28
C ASP A 150 -2.17 12.87 5.79
N GLU A 151 -2.17 12.55 7.08
CA GLU A 151 -1.14 11.76 7.74
C GLU A 151 -1.78 10.90 8.83
N GLU A 152 -1.67 9.59 8.66
CA GLU A 152 -2.17 8.60 9.59
C GLU A 152 -1.07 7.60 9.92
N VAL A 153 -0.89 7.31 11.21
CA VAL A 153 0.02 6.25 11.66
C VAL A 153 -0.76 5.23 12.46
N ARG A 154 -0.62 3.96 12.06
CA ARG A 154 -1.24 2.84 12.74
C ARG A 154 -0.16 1.85 13.20
N PRO A 155 -0.17 1.43 14.47
CA PRO A 155 0.60 0.25 14.87
C PRO A 155 0.01 -0.99 14.21
N VAL A 156 0.88 -1.89 13.76
CA VAL A 156 0.54 -3.22 13.24
C VAL A 156 1.39 -4.26 13.99
N PRO A 157 1.02 -5.56 14.03
CA PRO A 157 1.75 -6.57 14.80
C PRO A 157 3.26 -6.58 14.55
N ASP A 158 3.67 -6.30 13.30
CA ASP A 158 5.06 -6.35 12.86
C ASP A 158 5.72 -4.96 12.73
N GLY A 159 5.13 -3.90 13.32
CA GLY A 159 5.72 -2.55 13.33
C GLY A 159 4.72 -1.41 13.13
N LEU A 160 5.00 -0.50 12.19
CA LEU A 160 4.22 0.71 11.94
C LEU A 160 3.79 0.82 10.47
N ALA A 161 2.51 1.12 10.25
CA ALA A 161 1.97 1.54 8.97
C ALA A 161 1.79 3.06 8.98
N VAL A 162 2.36 3.75 7.99
CA VAL A 162 2.20 5.18 7.78
C VAL A 162 1.47 5.39 6.46
N ARG A 163 0.28 5.98 6.52
CA ARG A 163 -0.45 6.45 5.33
C ARG A 163 -0.27 7.96 5.25
N LEU A 164 0.17 8.43 4.10
CA LEU A 164 0.49 9.83 3.90
C LEU A 164 0.02 10.28 2.52
N THR A 165 -0.68 11.41 2.48
CA THR A 165 -1.07 12.08 1.25
C THR A 165 -0.32 13.39 1.15
N LEU A 166 0.44 13.56 0.07
CA LEU A 166 1.07 14.81 -0.29
C LEU A 166 0.24 15.54 -1.33
N ARG A 167 0.24 16.86 -1.26
CA ARG A 167 -0.23 17.76 -2.29
C ARG A 167 0.91 18.64 -2.74
N ALA A 168 1.16 18.68 -4.03
CA ALA A 168 2.05 19.63 -4.65
C ALA A 168 1.24 20.68 -5.40
N GLU A 169 1.70 21.91 -5.29
CA GLU A 169 1.18 23.05 -6.04
C GLU A 169 2.33 23.68 -6.79
N THR A 170 2.08 24.07 -8.04
CA THR A 170 3.01 24.91 -8.78
C THR A 170 2.78 26.35 -8.38
N GLU A 171 3.84 27.05 -8.00
CA GLU A 171 3.71 28.47 -7.70
C GLU A 171 3.23 29.28 -8.91
N PRO A 172 2.50 30.40 -8.68
CA PRO A 172 2.02 31.26 -9.74
C PRO A 172 3.18 31.86 -10.56
N GLY A 173 3.00 31.90 -11.87
CA GLY A 173 3.98 32.37 -12.85
C GLY A 173 3.82 31.64 -14.17
N THR A 174 4.40 32.17 -15.26
CA THR A 174 4.37 31.47 -16.54
C THR A 174 5.42 30.34 -16.52
N LEU A 175 4.97 29.10 -16.72
CA LEU A 175 5.83 27.92 -16.83
C LEU A 175 7.02 28.16 -17.77
N GLU A 176 6.75 28.84 -18.89
CA GLU A 176 7.73 29.21 -19.91
C GLU A 176 8.83 30.12 -19.38
N GLN A 177 8.50 31.11 -18.55
CA GLN A 177 9.50 31.99 -17.94
C GLN A 177 10.39 31.21 -16.97
N ARG A 178 9.80 30.35 -16.13
CA ARG A 178 10.57 29.51 -15.19
C ARG A 178 11.46 28.52 -15.94
N LEU A 179 10.96 27.93 -17.01
CA LEU A 179 11.72 27.03 -17.88
C LEU A 179 12.87 27.76 -18.56
N ALA A 180 12.64 28.96 -19.08
CA ALA A 180 13.68 29.80 -19.68
C ALA A 180 14.75 30.20 -18.65
N SER A 181 14.35 30.58 -17.43
CA SER A 181 15.28 30.86 -16.33
C SER A 181 16.09 29.63 -15.94
N PHE A 182 15.47 28.45 -15.88
CA PHE A 182 16.15 27.20 -15.57
C PHE A 182 17.15 26.79 -16.66
N ALA A 183 16.75 26.87 -17.94
CA ALA A 183 17.61 26.52 -19.06
C ALA A 183 18.74 27.54 -19.27
N GLY A 184 18.48 28.81 -19.04
CA GLY A 184 19.42 29.92 -19.26
C GLY A 184 20.39 30.19 -18.10
N ASN A 185 20.14 29.64 -16.91
CA ASN A 185 21.00 29.84 -15.74
C ASN A 185 21.68 28.52 -15.29
N PRO A 186 22.96 28.32 -15.61
CA PRO A 186 23.67 27.07 -15.30
C PRO A 186 23.87 26.87 -13.79
N GLU A 187 24.01 27.94 -13.01
CA GLU A 187 24.17 27.84 -11.54
C GLU A 187 22.89 27.36 -10.88
N LEU A 188 21.74 27.92 -11.29
CA LEU A 188 20.43 27.50 -10.81
C LEU A 188 20.16 26.03 -11.17
N ARG A 189 20.45 25.65 -12.41
CA ARG A 189 20.31 24.26 -12.86
C ARG A 189 21.20 23.30 -12.07
N ALA A 190 22.46 23.66 -11.85
CA ALA A 190 23.39 22.85 -11.05
C ALA A 190 22.92 22.69 -9.59
N ALA A 191 22.43 23.76 -8.98
CA ALA A 191 21.87 23.73 -7.63
C ALA A 191 20.63 22.82 -7.55
N ALA A 192 19.69 22.96 -8.49
CA ALA A 192 18.49 22.13 -8.55
C ALA A 192 18.81 20.64 -8.74
N LEU A 193 19.77 20.31 -9.61
CA LEU A 193 20.25 18.93 -9.80
C LEU A 193 20.86 18.37 -8.51
N ALA A 194 21.69 19.15 -7.81
CA ALA A 194 22.32 18.73 -6.56
C ALA A 194 21.28 18.46 -5.46
N GLU A 195 20.30 19.36 -5.29
CA GLU A 195 19.21 19.17 -4.32
C GLU A 195 18.35 17.95 -4.65
N THR A 196 17.99 17.78 -5.92
CA THR A 196 17.18 16.66 -6.38
C THR A 196 17.91 15.34 -6.16
N ALA A 197 19.23 15.28 -6.42
CA ALA A 197 20.03 14.10 -6.17
C ALA A 197 20.10 13.72 -4.68
N VAL A 198 20.15 14.69 -3.77
CA VAL A 198 20.06 14.43 -2.32
C VAL A 198 18.70 13.84 -1.95
N ARG A 199 17.60 14.42 -2.47
CA ARG A 199 16.23 13.94 -2.22
C ARG A 199 16.00 12.55 -2.80
N ASP A 200 16.53 12.26 -3.99
CA ASP A 200 16.44 10.94 -4.62
C ASP A 200 17.21 9.88 -3.83
N ARG A 201 18.38 10.25 -3.28
CA ARG A 201 19.11 9.36 -2.35
C ARG A 201 18.30 9.05 -1.10
N GLN A 202 17.70 10.06 -0.49
CA GLN A 202 16.83 9.90 0.69
C GLN A 202 15.60 9.04 0.37
N ALA A 203 15.00 9.22 -0.81
CA ALA A 203 13.89 8.38 -1.26
C ALA A 203 14.34 6.92 -1.50
N GLY A 204 15.54 6.72 -2.05
CA GLY A 204 16.15 5.39 -2.21
C GLY A 204 16.40 4.69 -0.88
N GLU A 205 17.05 5.38 0.07
CA GLU A 205 17.26 4.89 1.44
C GLU A 205 15.94 4.55 2.13
N ALA A 206 14.94 5.42 1.99
CA ALA A 206 13.62 5.18 2.55
C ALA A 206 12.92 3.97 1.93
N ARG A 207 13.08 3.71 0.62
CA ARG A 207 12.59 2.49 -0.05
C ARG A 207 13.25 1.24 0.49
N MET A 208 14.56 1.26 0.70
CA MET A 208 15.30 0.13 1.26
C MET A 208 14.95 -0.13 2.74
N ALA A 209 14.63 0.91 3.50
CA ALA A 209 14.22 0.81 4.90
C ALA A 209 12.76 0.37 5.08
N ALA A 210 11.92 0.51 4.06
CA ALA A 210 10.55 0.04 4.13
C ALA A 210 10.51 -1.49 4.01
N VAL A 211 9.75 -2.12 4.89
CA VAL A 211 9.45 -3.54 4.79
C VAL A 211 8.41 -3.69 3.68
N PRO A 212 8.64 -4.51 2.65
CA PRO A 212 7.68 -4.70 1.58
C PRO A 212 6.46 -5.48 2.08
N PHE A 213 5.53 -4.81 2.73
CA PHE A 213 4.26 -5.42 3.14
C PHE A 213 3.38 -5.60 1.89
N GLY A 214 3.31 -6.83 1.43
CA GLY A 214 2.64 -7.25 0.19
C GLY A 214 3.46 -8.29 -0.56
N ALA A 215 4.77 -8.06 -0.72
CA ALA A 215 5.65 -9.02 -1.36
C ALA A 215 5.78 -10.29 -0.50
N ASP A 216 6.09 -10.19 0.79
CA ASP A 216 6.26 -11.40 1.63
C ASP A 216 4.96 -12.21 1.80
N ARG A 217 3.80 -11.55 1.86
CA ARG A 217 2.51 -12.26 1.90
C ARG A 217 2.14 -12.89 0.57
N GLU A 218 2.40 -12.22 -0.55
CA GLU A 218 2.12 -12.77 -1.88
C GLU A 218 3.11 -13.88 -2.26
N PHE A 219 4.39 -13.72 -1.92
CA PHE A 219 5.40 -14.77 -2.04
C PHE A 219 5.07 -15.96 -1.14
N ARG A 220 4.70 -15.74 0.13
CA ARG A 220 4.29 -16.81 1.02
C ARG A 220 3.00 -17.48 0.57
N ALA A 221 2.03 -16.72 0.05
CA ALA A 221 0.80 -17.28 -0.53
C ALA A 221 1.11 -18.13 -1.77
N LYS A 222 2.00 -17.66 -2.66
CA LYS A 222 2.47 -18.42 -3.83
C LYS A 222 3.27 -19.66 -3.45
N GLU A 223 4.08 -19.59 -2.41
CA GLU A 223 4.83 -20.72 -1.87
C GLU A 223 3.88 -21.79 -1.32
N ILE A 224 2.92 -21.39 -0.46
CA ILE A 224 1.88 -22.27 0.06
C ILE A 224 1.03 -22.85 -1.10
N GLU A 225 0.67 -22.04 -2.10
CA GLU A 225 -0.10 -22.53 -3.25
C GLU A 225 0.68 -23.57 -4.07
N ASN A 226 2.00 -23.38 -4.23
CA ASN A 226 2.88 -24.33 -4.89
C ASN A 226 3.04 -25.62 -4.08
N GLU A 227 3.25 -25.52 -2.76
CA GLU A 227 3.31 -26.68 -1.86
C GLU A 227 2.01 -27.49 -1.93
N MET A 228 0.86 -26.82 -1.80
CA MET A 228 -0.46 -27.46 -1.92
C MET A 228 -0.69 -28.10 -3.30
N GLY A 229 -0.11 -27.53 -4.36
CA GLY A 229 -0.13 -28.10 -5.71
C GLY A 229 0.73 -29.35 -5.85
N GLN A 230 1.92 -29.36 -5.24
CA GLN A 230 2.82 -30.51 -5.24
C GLN A 230 2.24 -31.68 -4.43
N ASP A 231 1.67 -31.40 -3.27
CA ASP A 231 1.02 -32.39 -2.41
C ASP A 231 -0.20 -33.03 -3.10
N ALA A 232 -1.03 -32.21 -3.77
CA ALA A 232 -2.13 -32.71 -4.57
C ALA A 232 -1.66 -33.63 -5.70
N ALA A 233 -0.63 -33.22 -6.45
CA ALA A 233 -0.09 -34.04 -7.53
C ALA A 233 0.57 -35.33 -7.02
N PHE A 234 1.19 -35.28 -5.83
CA PHE A 234 1.74 -36.46 -5.17
C PHE A 234 0.62 -37.43 -4.76
N ALA A 235 -0.44 -36.93 -4.13
CA ALA A 235 -1.59 -37.73 -3.73
C ALA A 235 -2.29 -38.38 -4.93
N GLU A 236 -2.48 -37.67 -6.04
CA GLU A 236 -3.06 -38.24 -7.27
C GLU A 236 -2.24 -39.40 -7.85
N ARG A 237 -0.90 -39.38 -7.70
CA ARG A 237 -0.03 -40.46 -8.18
C ARG A 237 0.11 -41.63 -7.22
N ARG A 238 -0.14 -41.41 -5.92
CA ARG A 238 0.19 -42.39 -4.87
C ARG A 238 -1.02 -42.98 -4.18
N LEU A 239 -2.14 -42.28 -4.15
CA LEU A 239 -3.37 -42.83 -3.59
C LEU A 239 -4.07 -43.72 -4.62
N VAL A 240 -4.47 -44.90 -4.18
CA VAL A 240 -5.26 -45.85 -4.96
C VAL A 240 -6.54 -46.21 -4.22
N PRO A 241 -7.62 -46.60 -4.92
CA PRO A 241 -8.84 -47.01 -4.25
C PRO A 241 -8.57 -48.24 -3.38
N GLY A 242 -9.30 -48.37 -2.29
CA GLY A 242 -9.09 -49.43 -1.31
C GLY A 242 -8.06 -49.12 -0.22
N MET A 243 -7.24 -48.06 -0.36
CA MET A 243 -6.37 -47.62 0.74
C MET A 243 -7.20 -47.22 1.96
N SER A 244 -6.78 -47.67 3.15
CA SER A 244 -7.42 -47.28 4.41
C SER A 244 -7.04 -45.85 4.81
N ILE A 245 -7.86 -45.22 5.66
CA ILE A 245 -7.56 -43.90 6.25
C ILE A 245 -6.17 -43.87 6.90
N LYS A 246 -5.76 -44.96 7.57
CA LYS A 246 -4.45 -45.06 8.21
C LYS A 246 -3.31 -44.97 7.19
N GLN A 247 -3.40 -45.72 6.09
CA GLN A 247 -2.39 -45.70 5.03
C GLN A 247 -2.29 -44.32 4.36
N VAL A 248 -3.43 -43.65 4.15
CA VAL A 248 -3.44 -42.29 3.61
C VAL A 248 -2.77 -41.31 4.58
N LYS A 249 -3.03 -41.45 5.89
CA LYS A 249 -2.37 -40.61 6.91
C LYS A 249 -0.86 -40.86 7.03
N GLU A 250 -0.42 -42.11 6.86
CA GLU A 250 1.01 -42.43 6.81
C GLU A 250 1.71 -41.79 5.60
N LEU A 251 0.99 -41.63 4.47
CA LEU A 251 1.52 -41.05 3.24
C LEU A 251 1.45 -39.52 3.18
N LEU A 252 0.34 -38.93 3.65
CA LEU A 252 0.04 -37.50 3.47
C LEU A 252 -0.02 -36.72 4.79
N GLY A 253 0.14 -37.39 5.93
CA GLY A 253 -0.05 -36.80 7.25
C GLY A 253 -1.52 -36.64 7.65
N ASP A 254 -1.76 -35.81 8.66
CA ASP A 254 -3.12 -35.51 9.10
C ASP A 254 -3.82 -34.51 8.17
N PRO A 255 -5.11 -34.73 7.85
CA PRO A 255 -5.84 -33.82 7.01
C PRO A 255 -6.10 -32.49 7.71
N ALA A 256 -6.12 -31.41 6.93
CA ALA A 256 -6.42 -30.06 7.43
C ALA A 256 -7.89 -29.91 7.87
N ALA A 257 -8.79 -30.67 7.24
CA ALA A 257 -10.21 -30.69 7.58
C ALA A 257 -10.83 -32.04 7.24
N VAL A 258 -11.88 -32.42 7.97
CA VAL A 258 -12.64 -33.66 7.74
C VAL A 258 -14.13 -33.33 7.73
N LYS A 259 -14.85 -33.92 6.77
CA LYS A 259 -16.32 -33.95 6.72
C LYS A 259 -16.80 -35.40 6.70
N GLN A 260 -17.96 -35.64 7.28
CA GLN A 260 -18.59 -36.95 7.28
C GLN A 260 -20.04 -36.85 6.80
N ALA A 261 -20.47 -37.83 6.03
CA ALA A 261 -21.84 -37.96 5.56
C ALA A 261 -22.26 -39.43 5.61
N VAL A 262 -23.53 -39.69 5.84
CA VAL A 262 -24.11 -41.04 5.81
C VAL A 262 -25.19 -41.05 4.73
N LEU A 263 -25.04 -41.93 3.75
CA LEU A 263 -25.91 -42.03 2.58
C LEU A 263 -26.50 -43.43 2.51
N GLY A 264 -27.68 -43.60 3.12
CA GLY A 264 -28.30 -44.90 3.25
C GLY A 264 -27.41 -45.84 4.08
N PRO A 265 -26.99 -47.00 3.54
CA PRO A 265 -26.10 -47.92 4.26
C PRO A 265 -24.61 -47.53 4.19
N GLU A 266 -24.23 -46.62 3.29
CA GLU A 266 -22.83 -46.26 3.05
C GLU A 266 -22.41 -45.07 3.92
N SER A 267 -21.20 -45.14 4.46
CA SER A 267 -20.57 -44.07 5.22
C SER A 267 -19.49 -43.38 4.40
N TYR A 268 -19.57 -42.06 4.29
CA TYR A 268 -18.60 -41.25 3.56
C TYR A 268 -17.81 -40.37 4.53
N LEU A 269 -16.50 -40.31 4.33
CA LEU A 269 -15.60 -39.40 5.01
C LEU A 269 -14.75 -38.69 3.97
N CYS A 270 -14.75 -37.36 3.97
CA CYS A 270 -13.98 -36.55 3.05
C CYS A 270 -12.89 -35.82 3.83
N ALA A 271 -11.63 -36.09 3.52
CA ALA A 271 -10.47 -35.51 4.18
C ALA A 271 -9.76 -34.53 3.25
N SER A 272 -9.55 -33.30 3.70
CA SER A 272 -8.87 -32.24 2.95
C SER A 272 -7.37 -32.28 3.16
N TYR A 273 -6.62 -32.27 2.06
CA TYR A 273 -5.16 -32.18 2.01
C TYR A 273 -4.74 -31.00 1.12
N GLY A 274 -5.39 -29.85 1.30
CA GLY A 274 -5.10 -28.64 0.53
C GLY A 274 -5.96 -28.52 -0.73
N ARG A 275 -5.40 -28.82 -1.91
CA ARG A 275 -6.13 -28.71 -3.19
C ARG A 275 -6.96 -29.94 -3.55
N ILE A 276 -6.88 -31.00 -2.74
CA ILE A 276 -7.63 -32.23 -2.95
C ILE A 276 -8.38 -32.66 -1.69
N TRP A 277 -9.45 -33.38 -1.93
CA TRP A 277 -10.25 -34.10 -0.96
C TRP A 277 -10.16 -35.59 -1.28
N VAL A 278 -9.70 -36.36 -0.31
CA VAL A 278 -9.71 -37.82 -0.36
C VAL A 278 -11.04 -38.28 0.19
N VAL A 279 -11.85 -38.92 -0.65
CA VAL A 279 -13.17 -39.41 -0.26
C VAL A 279 -13.07 -40.88 0.06
N PHE A 280 -13.32 -41.22 1.31
CA PHE A 280 -13.44 -42.56 1.81
C PHE A 280 -14.91 -42.98 1.77
N ARG A 281 -15.18 -44.16 1.24
CA ARG A 281 -16.46 -44.85 1.37
C ARG A 281 -16.21 -46.10 2.21
N ASP A 282 -16.92 -46.22 3.33
CA ASP A 282 -16.81 -47.33 4.27
C ASP A 282 -15.36 -47.57 4.75
N GLY A 283 -14.65 -46.46 4.99
CA GLY A 283 -13.29 -46.47 5.56
C GLY A 283 -12.15 -46.67 4.56
N VAL A 284 -12.43 -46.85 3.27
CA VAL A 284 -11.42 -46.99 2.22
C VAL A 284 -11.54 -45.91 1.14
N VAL A 285 -10.43 -45.50 0.55
CA VAL A 285 -10.40 -44.51 -0.53
C VAL A 285 -11.27 -44.99 -1.67
N SER A 286 -12.23 -44.16 -2.07
CA SER A 286 -13.12 -44.41 -3.19
C SER A 286 -12.86 -43.45 -4.36
N CYS A 287 -12.50 -42.20 -4.11
CA CYS A 287 -12.17 -41.23 -5.16
C CYS A 287 -11.39 -40.02 -4.62
N LEU A 288 -10.82 -39.24 -5.55
CA LEU A 288 -10.17 -37.95 -5.29
C LEU A 288 -10.98 -36.81 -5.92
N ARG A 289 -11.04 -35.68 -5.22
CA ARG A 289 -11.86 -34.53 -5.59
C ARG A 289 -11.07 -33.25 -5.44
N SER A 290 -11.06 -32.37 -6.43
CA SER A 290 -10.49 -31.03 -6.27
C SER A 290 -11.40 -30.10 -5.45
N ARG A 291 -12.71 -30.42 -5.40
CA ARG A 291 -13.71 -29.71 -4.61
C ARG A 291 -14.89 -30.63 -4.23
N LEU A 292 -15.52 -30.29 -3.11
CA LEU A 292 -16.78 -30.87 -2.67
C LEU A 292 -17.91 -29.93 -3.09
N ASP A 293 -18.83 -30.44 -3.91
CA ASP A 293 -20.01 -29.71 -4.38
C ASP A 293 -21.24 -30.39 -3.80
N TYR A 294 -22.17 -29.62 -3.23
CA TYR A 294 -23.42 -30.18 -2.72
C TYR A 294 -24.28 -30.73 -3.87
N VAL A 295 -24.67 -32.00 -3.77
CA VAL A 295 -25.56 -32.65 -4.75
C VAL A 295 -26.88 -33.03 -4.09
N ARG A 296 -27.97 -32.45 -4.60
CA ARG A 296 -29.34 -32.66 -4.09
C ARG A 296 -29.76 -34.13 -3.99
N ARG A 297 -29.29 -35.00 -4.89
CA ARG A 297 -29.61 -36.45 -4.85
C ARG A 297 -29.06 -37.13 -3.59
N TYR A 298 -27.96 -36.62 -3.07
CA TYR A 298 -27.18 -37.19 -1.98
C TYR A 298 -27.39 -36.42 -0.67
N ASP A 299 -28.03 -35.25 -0.73
CA ASP A 299 -28.23 -34.32 0.39
C ASP A 299 -26.94 -34.00 1.16
N THR A 300 -25.80 -33.99 0.46
CA THR A 300 -24.48 -33.73 1.03
C THR A 300 -23.50 -33.29 -0.06
N ASP A 301 -22.38 -32.70 0.36
CA ASP A 301 -21.24 -32.36 -0.47
C ASP A 301 -20.11 -33.41 -0.38
N CYS A 302 -20.17 -34.34 0.58
CA CYS A 302 -19.19 -35.40 0.76
C CYS A 302 -19.62 -36.69 0.04
N HIS A 303 -19.25 -36.78 -1.23
CA HIS A 303 -19.51 -37.94 -2.08
C HIS A 303 -18.56 -37.96 -3.29
N CYS A 304 -18.62 -39.01 -4.10
CA CYS A 304 -17.82 -39.10 -5.33
C CYS A 304 -18.42 -38.43 -6.57
N ALA A 305 -19.66 -37.92 -6.56
CA ALA A 305 -20.27 -37.30 -7.74
C ALA A 305 -19.73 -35.89 -8.10
N GLY A 306 -19.61 -35.56 -9.40
CA GLY A 306 -19.23 -34.23 -9.92
C GLY A 306 -17.84 -34.18 -10.58
N ASN A 307 -17.16 -33.02 -10.63
CA ASN A 307 -15.83 -32.87 -11.24
C ASN A 307 -14.72 -33.61 -10.47
N TYR A 308 -14.16 -34.64 -11.09
CA TYR A 308 -13.06 -35.46 -10.58
C TYR A 308 -11.71 -34.79 -10.83
N SER A 309 -10.75 -34.96 -9.92
CA SER A 309 -9.35 -34.70 -10.24
C SER A 309 -8.67 -35.93 -10.85
N THR A 310 -9.09 -37.14 -10.47
CA THR A 310 -8.83 -38.41 -11.18
C THR A 310 -9.92 -39.43 -10.82
N ILE A 311 -10.50 -40.12 -11.81
CA ILE A 311 -11.30 -41.33 -11.56
C ILE A 311 -10.30 -42.48 -11.43
N LEU A 312 -9.99 -42.85 -10.19
CA LEU A 312 -9.20 -44.03 -9.91
C LEU A 312 -10.09 -45.26 -10.15
N LYS A 313 -10.01 -45.85 -11.35
CA LYS A 313 -10.73 -47.10 -11.64
C LYS A 313 -10.06 -48.24 -10.88
N ASN A 314 -10.86 -49.00 -10.14
CA ASN A 314 -10.51 -50.37 -9.83
C ASN A 314 -10.78 -51.20 -11.08
N ASP A 315 -9.75 -51.81 -11.65
CA ASP A 315 -9.93 -52.99 -12.49
C ASP A 315 -10.35 -54.18 -11.60
#